data_AF-A0A6L8CX52-F1
#
_entry.id   AF-A0A6L8CX52-F1
#
_cell.length_a   1.000
_cell.length_b   1.000
_cell.length_c   1.000
_cell.angle_alpha   90.00
_cell.angle_beta   90.00
_cell.angle_gamma   90.00
#
_symmetry.space_group_name_H-M   'P 1'
#
loop_
_entity.id
_entity.type
_entity.pdbx_description
1 polymer ?
#
loop_
_entity_poly.entity_id
_entity_poly.type
_entity_poly.pdbx_seq_one_letter_code
_entity_poly.pdbx_strand_id
1 'polypeptide(L)'
;MSEVSWLAVIVATVLSFMLGGLWYSPRVFGARWAEGCRVDLESEDAGKHAVKALSVQFVSTLLLAWLLGAMVDAGEWLMIAVTVSVVAVILISAGLFHRNSHFAAVIEGVFVVVMSTVMVVVHLVL
;
A
#
# COMPACT_ATOMS: atom_id res chain seq x y z
N MET A 1 -8.42 -27.31 1.80
CA MET A 1 -7.80 -26.00 1.55
C MET A 1 -8.66 -25.35 0.49
N SER A 2 -9.46 -24.35 0.84
CA SER A 2 -10.14 -23.54 -0.17
C SER A 2 -9.07 -22.88 -1.02
N GLU A 3 -9.15 -23.04 -2.34
CA GLU A 3 -8.29 -22.30 -3.25
C GLU A 3 -8.66 -20.82 -3.14
N VAL A 4 -7.64 -19.96 -2.99
CA VAL A 4 -7.85 -18.51 -2.87
C VAL A 4 -8.59 -18.01 -4.10
N SER A 5 -9.64 -17.20 -3.89
CA SER A 5 -10.38 -16.56 -4.98
C SER A 5 -9.48 -15.60 -5.76
N TRP A 6 -8.96 -16.05 -6.90
CA TRP A 6 -8.12 -15.20 -7.77
C TRP A 6 -8.86 -13.98 -8.31
N LEU A 7 -10.19 -14.09 -8.46
CA LEU A 7 -11.03 -12.94 -8.80
C LEU A 7 -10.95 -11.87 -7.69
N ALA A 8 -11.13 -12.27 -6.43
CA ALA A 8 -11.02 -11.37 -5.29
C ALA A 8 -9.63 -10.74 -5.20
N VAL A 9 -8.56 -11.53 -5.38
CA VAL A 9 -7.18 -11.04 -5.38
C VAL A 9 -6.93 -9.99 -6.45
N ILE A 10 -7.37 -10.23 -7.69
CA ILE A 10 -7.18 -9.28 -8.80
C ILE A 10 -7.98 -8.00 -8.56
N VAL A 11 -9.25 -8.11 -8.15
CA VAL A 11 -10.10 -6.93 -7.87
C VAL A 11 -9.53 -6.13 -6.69
N ALA A 12 -9.11 -6.79 -5.61
CA ALA A 12 -8.47 -6.17 -4.46
C ALA A 12 -7.19 -5.43 -4.87
N THR A 13 -6.38 -6.04 -5.73
CA THR A 13 -5.14 -5.44 -6.26
C THR A 13 -5.42 -4.17 -7.03
N VAL A 14 -6.37 -4.20 -7.98
CA VAL A 14 -6.70 -3.05 -8.83
C VAL A 14 -7.25 -1.90 -7.98
N LEU A 15 -8.21 -2.16 -7.09
CA LEU A 15 -8.81 -1.12 -6.25
C LEU A 15 -7.78 -0.50 -5.29
N SER A 16 -6.94 -1.33 -4.69
CA SER A 16 -5.86 -0.90 -3.79
C SER A 16 -4.77 -0.10 -4.50
N PHE A 17 -4.43 -0.49 -5.72
CA PHE A 17 -3.46 0.25 -6.54
C PHE A 17 -4.01 1.61 -6.97
N MET A 18 -5.28 1.67 -7.38
CA MET A 18 -5.97 2.93 -7.68
C MET A 18 -6.08 3.83 -6.45
N LEU A 19 -6.33 3.25 -5.27
CA LEU A 19 -6.28 3.97 -4.01
C LEU A 19 -4.91 4.62 -3.80
N GLY A 20 -3.81 3.92 -4.08
CA GLY A 20 -2.46 4.49 -4.04
C GLY A 20 -2.30 5.71 -4.96
N GLY A 21 -2.77 5.61 -6.20
CA GLY A 21 -2.76 6.74 -7.14
C GLY A 21 -3.55 7.95 -6.62
N LEU A 22 -4.70 7.73 -5.99
CA LEU A 22 -5.48 8.80 -5.36
C LEU A 22 -4.77 9.36 -4.11
N TRP A 23 -4.25 8.50 -3.26
CA TRP A 23 -3.62 8.81 -1.98
C TRP A 23 -2.41 9.74 -2.15
N TYR A 24 -1.54 9.42 -3.11
CA TYR A 24 -0.34 10.18 -3.43
C TYR A 24 -0.56 11.23 -4.52
N SER A 25 -1.81 11.52 -4.90
CA SER A 25 -2.12 12.63 -5.80
C SER A 25 -1.94 13.98 -5.11
N PRO A 26 -1.65 15.08 -5.86
CA PRO A 26 -1.52 16.42 -5.30
C PRO A 26 -2.74 16.91 -4.51
N ARG A 27 -3.93 16.34 -4.78
CA ARG A 27 -5.20 16.75 -4.18
C ARG A 27 -5.47 16.16 -2.80
N VAL A 28 -4.79 15.06 -2.43
CA VAL A 28 -5.05 14.33 -1.19
C VAL A 28 -3.88 14.50 -0.23
N PHE A 29 -2.86 13.63 -0.30
CA PHE A 29 -1.66 13.73 0.55
C PHE A 29 -0.38 13.95 -0.24
N GLY A 30 -0.42 13.79 -1.58
CA GLY A 30 0.76 13.75 -2.43
C GLY A 30 1.67 14.96 -2.33
N ALA A 31 1.13 16.18 -2.31
CA ALA A 31 1.93 17.41 -2.24
C ALA A 31 2.74 17.48 -0.93
N ARG A 32 2.08 17.27 0.21
CA ARG A 32 2.72 17.33 1.54
C ARG A 32 3.61 16.11 1.82
N TRP A 33 3.26 14.94 1.29
CA TRP A 33 4.11 13.75 1.32
C TRP A 33 5.39 13.99 0.52
N ALA A 34 5.29 14.50 -0.71
CA ALA A 34 6.44 14.76 -1.58
C ALA A 34 7.40 15.80 -0.98
N GLU A 35 6.86 16.89 -0.43
CA GLU A 35 7.63 17.87 0.34
C GLU A 35 8.35 17.22 1.53
N GLY A 36 7.62 16.40 2.29
CA GLY A 36 8.14 15.68 3.46
C GLY A 36 9.19 14.62 3.12
N CYS A 37 9.17 14.07 1.91
CA CYS A 37 10.16 13.14 1.37
C CYS A 37 11.28 13.84 0.57
N ARG A 38 11.19 15.17 0.38
CA ARG A 38 12.11 15.96 -0.45
C ARG A 38 12.20 15.43 -1.89
N VAL A 39 11.08 14.96 -2.43
CA VAL A 39 10.98 14.45 -3.81
C VAL A 39 10.69 15.61 -4.75
N ASP A 40 11.58 15.83 -5.72
CA ASP A 40 11.34 16.76 -6.81
C ASP A 40 10.50 16.08 -7.91
N LEU A 41 9.21 16.41 -7.93
CA LEU A 41 8.24 15.89 -8.89
C LEU A 41 8.43 16.44 -10.32
N GLU A 42 9.23 17.50 -10.50
CA GLU A 42 9.45 18.18 -11.78
C GLU A 42 10.81 17.84 -12.40
N SER A 43 11.63 17.02 -11.74
CA SER A 43 12.93 16.59 -12.26
C SER A 43 12.82 15.81 -13.58
N GLU A 44 13.83 15.95 -14.47
CA GLU A 44 13.83 15.28 -15.79
C GLU A 44 13.71 13.74 -15.69
N ASP A 45 14.18 13.15 -14.61
CA ASP A 45 14.10 11.70 -14.36
C ASP A 45 12.87 11.28 -13.53
N ALA A 46 12.03 12.23 -13.07
CA ALA A 46 10.84 11.95 -12.26
C ALA A 46 9.94 10.90 -12.90
N GLY A 47 9.73 10.97 -14.22
CA GLY A 47 8.92 10.01 -14.96
C GLY A 47 9.49 8.58 -14.94
N LYS A 48 10.81 8.41 -15.14
CA LYS A 48 11.44 7.08 -15.13
C LYS A 48 11.44 6.47 -13.72
N HIS A 49 11.69 7.29 -12.70
CA HIS A 49 11.60 6.87 -11.31
C HIS A 49 10.17 6.48 -10.93
N ALA A 50 9.17 7.25 -11.36
CA ALA A 50 7.76 6.96 -11.14
C ALA A 50 7.35 5.62 -11.77
N VAL A 51 7.75 5.32 -13.01
CA VAL A 51 7.43 4.03 -13.65
C VAL A 51 8.00 2.84 -12.86
N LYS A 52 9.26 2.93 -12.43
CA LYS A 52 9.89 1.89 -11.59
C LYS A 52 9.16 1.71 -10.26
N ALA A 53 8.89 2.81 -9.56
CA ALA A 53 8.20 2.81 -8.28
C ALA A 53 6.78 2.22 -8.40
N LEU A 54 6.01 2.64 -9.40
CA LEU A 54 4.66 2.14 -9.65
C LEU A 54 4.64 0.66 -10.03
N SER A 55 5.64 0.18 -10.79
CA SER A 55 5.74 -1.24 -11.14
C SER A 55 5.97 -2.10 -9.90
N VAL A 56 6.92 -1.69 -9.04
CA VAL A 56 7.17 -2.38 -7.78
C VAL A 56 5.94 -2.30 -6.87
N GLN A 57 5.30 -1.13 -6.77
CA GLN A 57 4.08 -0.93 -6.00
C GLN A 57 2.95 -1.85 -6.46
N PHE A 58 2.74 -2.02 -7.77
CA PHE A 58 1.72 -2.92 -8.29
C PHE A 58 1.97 -4.37 -7.86
N VAL A 59 3.21 -4.85 -8.00
CA VAL A 59 3.61 -6.19 -7.57
C VAL A 59 3.46 -6.35 -6.06
N SER A 60 3.91 -5.39 -5.26
CA SER A 60 3.73 -5.40 -3.80
C SER A 60 2.26 -5.44 -3.40
N THR A 61 1.41 -4.70 -4.11
CA THR A 61 -0.04 -4.67 -3.88
C THR A 61 -0.66 -6.03 -4.19
N LEU A 62 -0.27 -6.67 -5.29
CA LEU A 62 -0.72 -8.01 -5.67
C LEU A 62 -0.32 -9.06 -4.63
N LEU A 63 0.95 -9.06 -4.22
CA LEU A 63 1.47 -10.02 -3.23
C LEU A 63 0.78 -9.85 -1.87
N LEU A 64 0.54 -8.61 -1.44
CA LEU A 64 -0.17 -8.36 -0.19
C LEU A 64 -1.66 -8.75 -0.28
N ALA A 65 -2.33 -8.46 -1.41
CA ALA A 65 -3.71 -8.89 -1.62
C ALA A 65 -3.84 -10.41 -1.58
N TRP A 66 -2.90 -11.13 -2.21
CA TRP A 66 -2.87 -12.59 -2.17
C TRP A 66 -2.62 -13.13 -0.76
N LEU A 67 -1.63 -12.59 -0.04
CA LEU A 67 -1.33 -12.98 1.33
C LEU A 67 -2.53 -12.77 2.27
N LEU A 68 -3.15 -11.58 2.22
CA LEU A 68 -4.30 -11.27 3.07
C LEU A 68 -5.53 -12.08 2.68
N GLY A 69 -5.77 -12.32 1.38
CA GLY A 69 -6.86 -13.20 0.93
C GLY A 69 -6.72 -14.62 1.47
N ALA A 70 -5.51 -15.20 1.40
CA ALA A 70 -5.24 -16.51 1.97
C ALA A 70 -5.47 -16.57 3.49
N MET A 71 -5.11 -15.50 4.22
CA MET A 71 -5.35 -15.40 5.66
C MET A 71 -6.85 -15.23 5.98
N VAL A 72 -7.61 -14.52 5.16
CA VAL A 72 -9.07 -14.38 5.29
C VAL A 72 -9.74 -15.75 5.12
N ASP A 73 -9.36 -16.51 4.08
CA ASP A 73 -9.90 -17.85 3.83
C ASP A 73 -9.58 -18.84 4.97
N ALA A 74 -8.42 -18.67 5.61
CA ALA A 74 -8.00 -19.46 6.77
C ALA A 74 -8.62 -18.97 8.10
N GLY A 75 -9.32 -17.83 8.11
CA GLY A 75 -9.89 -17.24 9.33
C GLY A 75 -8.84 -16.68 10.31
N GLU A 76 -7.64 -16.37 9.84
CA GLU A 76 -6.49 -15.97 10.67
C GLU A 76 -6.50 -14.46 11.00
N TRP A 77 -7.58 -13.96 11.61
CA TRP A 77 -7.79 -12.53 11.86
C TRP A 77 -6.68 -11.85 12.67
N LEU A 78 -6.10 -12.55 13.66
CA LEU A 78 -4.97 -12.04 14.42
C LEU A 78 -3.73 -11.87 13.54
N MET A 79 -3.46 -12.82 12.64
CA MET A 79 -2.32 -12.76 11.72
C MET A 79 -2.51 -11.65 10.69
N ILE A 80 -3.72 -11.39 10.23
CA ILE A 80 -4.04 -10.23 9.39
C ILE A 80 -3.68 -8.94 10.14
N ALA A 81 -4.18 -8.77 11.36
CA ALA A 81 -3.94 -7.56 12.16
C ALA A 81 -2.43 -7.35 12.44
N VAL A 82 -1.71 -8.42 12.77
CA VAL A 82 -0.25 -8.37 13.01
C VAL A 82 0.49 -8.05 11.71
N THR A 83 0.17 -8.73 10.60
CA THR A 83 0.80 -8.48 9.30
C THR A 83 0.66 -7.02 8.88
N VAL A 84 -0.56 -6.48 8.91
CA VAL A 84 -0.84 -5.09 8.53
C VAL A 84 -0.09 -4.11 9.45
N SER A 85 -0.10 -4.37 10.76
CA SER A 85 0.60 -3.52 11.74
C SER A 85 2.12 -3.54 11.54
N VAL A 86 2.69 -4.72 11.28
CA VAL A 86 4.13 -4.88 11.03
C VAL A 86 4.54 -4.14 9.77
N VAL A 87 3.81 -4.32 8.66
CA VAL A 87 4.13 -3.62 7.40
C VAL A 87 4.01 -2.10 7.59
N ALA A 88 2.96 -1.61 8.25
CA ALA A 88 2.78 -0.18 8.52
C ALA A 88 3.92 0.39 9.38
N VAL A 89 4.29 -0.27 10.47
CA VAL A 89 5.37 0.19 11.38
C VAL A 89 6.73 0.14 10.69
N ILE A 90 7.00 -0.88 9.86
CA ILE A 90 8.24 -0.96 9.08
C ILE A 90 8.35 0.22 8.11
N LEU A 91 7.28 0.58 7.41
CA LEU A 91 7.30 1.73 6.50
C LEU A 91 7.50 3.06 7.23
N ILE A 92 6.80 3.26 8.36
CA ILE A 92 7.01 4.45 9.20
C ILE A 92 8.47 4.53 9.65
N SER A 93 9.03 3.42 10.15
CA SER A 93 10.42 3.33 10.57
C SER A 93 11.40 3.64 9.43
N ALA A 94 11.16 3.06 8.24
CA ALA A 94 11.96 3.33 7.05
C ALA A 94 11.93 4.82 6.66
N GLY A 95 10.75 5.44 6.64
CA GLY A 95 10.61 6.88 6.38
C GLY A 95 11.40 7.74 7.38
N LEU A 96 11.37 7.37 8.67
CA LEU A 96 12.14 8.06 9.70
C LEU A 96 13.66 7.88 9.53
N PHE A 97 14.14 6.69 9.14
CA PHE A 97 15.56 6.46 8.82
C PHE A 97 16.02 7.28 7.60
N HIS A 98 15.15 7.45 6.60
CA HIS A 98 15.41 8.34 5.46
C HIS A 98 15.35 9.83 5.82
N ARG A 99 15.09 10.16 7.09
CA ARG A 99 14.89 11.54 7.58
C ARG A 99 13.75 12.25 6.85
N ASN A 100 12.74 11.51 6.39
CA ASN A 100 11.49 12.08 5.91
C ASN A 100 10.77 12.75 7.09
N SER A 101 9.89 13.70 6.80
CA SER A 101 9.07 14.31 7.85
C SER A 101 8.21 13.25 8.56
N HIS A 102 7.90 13.47 9.85
CA HIS A 102 6.99 12.60 10.60
C HIS A 102 5.64 12.43 9.89
N PHE A 103 5.14 13.49 9.26
CA PHE A 103 3.91 13.44 8.48
C PHE A 103 4.03 12.44 7.32
N ALA A 104 5.08 12.57 6.50
CA ALA A 104 5.27 11.70 5.34
C ALA A 104 5.42 10.23 5.75
N ALA A 105 6.23 9.95 6.78
CA ALA A 105 6.43 8.59 7.29
C ALA A 105 5.11 7.97 7.82
N VAL A 106 4.32 8.72 8.59
CA VAL A 106 3.03 8.24 9.11
C VAL A 106 2.02 8.00 7.99
N ILE A 107 1.96 8.87 6.99
CA ILE A 107 1.04 8.71 5.85
C ILE A 107 1.32 7.45 5.03
N GLU A 108 2.59 7.04 4.91
CA GLU A 108 2.97 5.76 4.26
C GLU A 108 2.49 4.55 5.07
N GLY A 109 2.61 4.59 6.41
CA GLY A 109 2.09 3.53 7.27
C GLY A 109 0.55 3.46 7.26
N VAL A 110 -0.12 4.61 7.35
CA VAL A 110 -1.59 4.70 7.30
C VAL A 110 -2.11 4.24 5.95
N PHE A 111 -1.42 4.55 4.85
CA PHE A 111 -1.77 4.06 3.52
C PHE A 111 -1.90 2.54 3.50
N VAL A 112 -0.93 1.81 4.07
CA VAL A 112 -0.99 0.34 4.13
C VAL A 112 -2.19 -0.15 4.92
N VAL A 113 -2.51 0.48 6.06
CA VAL A 113 -3.68 0.08 6.86
C VAL A 113 -4.98 0.23 6.06
N VAL A 114 -5.16 1.36 5.37
CA VAL A 114 -6.36 1.61 4.54
C VAL A 114 -6.38 0.66 3.34
N MET A 115 -5.25 0.49 2.67
CA MET A 115 -5.09 -0.41 1.53
C MET A 115 -5.43 -1.85 1.90
N SER A 116 -4.89 -2.36 3.01
CA SER A 116 -5.19 -3.70 3.52
C SER A 116 -6.65 -3.85 3.95
N THR A 117 -7.27 -2.80 4.46
CA THR A 117 -8.72 -2.81 4.76
C THR A 117 -9.54 -3.02 3.48
N VAL A 118 -9.19 -2.33 2.39
CA VAL A 118 -9.84 -2.55 1.08
C VAL A 118 -9.66 -4.00 0.62
N MET A 119 -8.44 -4.55 0.72
CA MET A 119 -8.17 -5.94 0.32
C MET A 119 -9.03 -6.95 1.08
N VAL A 120 -9.10 -6.82 2.41
CA VAL A 120 -9.91 -7.70 3.26
C VAL A 120 -11.40 -7.57 2.95
N VAL A 121 -11.92 -6.35 2.79
CA VAL A 121 -13.33 -6.13 2.46
C VAL A 121 -13.69 -6.72 1.11
N VAL A 122 -12.85 -6.54 0.09
CA VAL A 122 -13.09 -7.12 -1.25
C VAL A 122 -13.13 -8.64 -1.18
N HIS A 123 -12.20 -9.25 -0.46
CA HIS A 123 -12.13 -10.71 -0.31
C HIS A 123 -13.28 -11.29 0.50
N LEU A 124 -13.92 -10.50 1.37
CA LEU A 124 -15.13 -10.93 2.08
C LEU A 124 -16.41 -10.88 1.23
N VAL A 125 -16.40 -10.13 0.12
CA VAL A 125 -17.57 -9.91 -0.73
C VAL A 125 -17.54 -10.77 -2.00
N LEU A 126 -16.36 -11.21 -2.44
CA LEU A 126 -16.12 -11.97 -3.68
C LEU A 126 -15.62 -13.38 -3.40
#